data_AF-A0A133UKI1-F1
#
_entry.id   AF-A0A133UKI1-F1
#
_cell.length_a   1.000
_cell.length_b   1.000
_cell.length_c   1.000
_cell.angle_alpha   90.00
_cell.angle_beta   90.00
_cell.angle_gamma   90.00
#
_symmetry.space_group_name_H-M   'P 1'
#
loop_
_entity.id
_entity.type
_entity.pdbx_description
1 polymer ?
#
loop_
_entity_poly.entity_id
_entity_poly.type
_entity_poly.pdbx_seq_one_letter_code
_entity_poly.pdbx_strand_id
1 'polypeptide(L)'
;MKKVDRKSRIGHEQVVETPIVLTDFPKEKTPRKTRLEKHSYGREEGLQKEVTKHYEEVLGKDVIPVRKPVSISLPDLRGKTIPDDFALDLTNEEKPKLLLIEYELSIHEVYSHISTQILKFKDAIRNNRQNIFETLRGKFKDSDTQLKLYDAIFNQPIETLVIIDNVEEGVEEIAKRFDVELMEFSSYVEDKEKGLDSPHVHFFEPYYEEEIKEKREER
;
A
#
# COMPACT_ATOMS: atom_id res chain seq x y z
N MET A 1 45.36 -38.72 10.45
CA MET A 1 44.59 -38.43 11.69
C MET A 1 44.78 -36.95 12.05
N LYS A 2 43.69 -36.31 12.52
CA LYS A 2 43.47 -34.87 12.83
C LYS A 2 42.99 -34.04 11.62
N LYS A 3 41.68 -33.97 11.36
CA LYS A 3 40.57 -33.23 12.02
C LYS A 3 40.44 -31.79 11.49
N VAL A 4 39.41 -31.62 10.66
CA VAL A 4 38.46 -30.50 10.51
C VAL A 4 38.69 -29.32 11.45
N ASP A 5 38.74 -28.11 10.87
CA ASP A 5 37.96 -27.02 11.43
C ASP A 5 37.34 -26.13 10.35
N ARG A 6 36.04 -25.89 10.52
CA ARG A 6 35.16 -25.06 9.67
C ARG A 6 35.14 -23.65 10.27
N LYS A 7 35.20 -22.62 9.43
CA LYS A 7 34.40 -21.38 9.54
C LYS A 7 34.72 -20.44 8.37
N SER A 8 34.03 -20.64 7.25
CA SER A 8 33.75 -19.56 6.31
C SER A 8 32.62 -18.73 6.90
N ARG A 9 32.95 -17.57 7.48
CA ARG A 9 31.96 -16.54 7.81
C ARG A 9 31.61 -15.84 6.50
N ILE A 10 30.50 -16.26 5.90
CA ILE A 10 29.77 -15.45 4.92
C ILE A 10 29.10 -14.37 5.77
N GLY A 11 29.59 -13.14 5.66
CA GLY A 11 28.90 -11.98 6.18
C GLY A 11 27.66 -11.77 5.33
N HIS A 12 26.50 -12.16 5.86
CA HIS A 12 25.23 -11.57 5.43
C HIS A 12 25.24 -10.15 5.96
N GLU A 13 25.69 -9.21 5.13
CA GLU A 13 25.41 -7.79 5.31
C GLU A 13 23.90 -7.65 5.07
N GLN A 14 23.14 -7.64 6.16
CA GLN A 14 21.74 -7.22 6.12
C GLN A 14 21.76 -5.76 5.71
N VAL A 15 21.43 -5.49 4.45
CA VAL A 15 21.00 -4.16 4.04
C VAL A 15 19.67 -3.95 4.77
N VAL A 16 19.74 -3.26 5.90
CA VAL A 16 18.54 -2.80 6.60
C VAL A 16 18.10 -1.58 5.83
N GLU A 17 17.12 -1.77 4.95
CA GLU A 17 16.41 -0.69 4.25
C GLU A 17 15.92 0.29 5.33
N THR A 18 16.40 1.53 5.27
CA THR A 18 16.00 2.56 6.24
C THR A 18 14.64 3.11 5.82
N PRO A 19 13.60 3.04 6.68
CA PRO A 19 12.27 3.57 6.35
C PRO A 19 12.35 5.07 6.07
N ILE A 20 11.52 5.54 5.13
CA ILE A 20 11.46 6.96 4.80
C ILE A 20 10.75 7.70 5.92
N VAL A 21 11.37 8.81 6.33
CA VAL A 21 10.87 9.70 7.38
C VAL A 21 10.40 10.99 6.72
N LEU A 22 9.08 11.17 6.60
CA LEU A 22 8.50 12.45 6.19
C LEU A 22 8.21 13.32 7.40
N THR A 23 8.65 14.57 7.39
CA THR A 23 8.58 15.49 8.53
C THR A 23 7.98 16.84 8.14
N ASP A 24 6.90 17.24 8.80
CA ASP A 24 6.28 18.58 8.63
C ASP A 24 6.77 19.59 9.70
N PHE A 25 8.01 19.44 10.16
CA PHE A 25 8.54 20.23 11.26
C PHE A 25 8.91 21.65 10.80
N PRO A 26 8.45 22.71 11.51
CA PRO A 26 8.91 24.05 11.25
C PRO A 26 10.44 24.11 11.48
N LYS A 27 11.17 24.49 10.44
CA LYS A 27 12.63 24.68 10.48
C LYS A 27 12.96 25.92 11.33
N GLU A 28 13.03 25.81 12.65
CA GLU A 28 13.96 26.58 13.49
C GLU A 28 13.96 26.26 15.00
N LYS A 29 15.18 26.34 15.55
CA LYS A 29 15.62 26.54 16.96
C LYS A 29 15.68 25.32 17.91
N THR A 30 16.92 24.83 18.01
CA THR A 30 17.51 23.94 19.04
C THR A 30 16.88 22.55 19.17
N PRO A 31 17.67 21.46 19.23
CA PRO A 31 17.14 20.13 19.40
C PRO A 31 16.63 20.00 20.84
N ARG A 32 15.36 20.32 21.07
CA ARG A 32 14.64 19.68 22.16
C ARG A 32 14.58 18.21 21.79
N LYS A 33 14.92 17.35 22.75
CA LYS A 33 14.71 15.91 22.64
C LYS A 33 13.20 15.70 22.67
N THR A 34 12.50 15.96 21.57
CA THR A 34 11.05 15.86 21.56
C THR A 34 10.68 14.39 21.57
N ARG A 35 9.83 14.01 22.52
CA ARG A 35 9.31 12.65 22.62
C ARG A 35 8.17 12.54 21.61
N LEU A 36 8.39 11.75 20.57
CA LEU A 36 7.35 11.38 19.63
C LEU A 36 6.47 10.29 20.24
N GLU A 37 5.16 10.39 20.05
CA GLU A 37 4.19 9.40 20.48
C GLU A 37 3.45 8.84 19.26
N LYS A 38 3.22 7.53 19.22
CA LYS A 38 2.48 6.89 18.12
C LYS A 38 1.07 7.48 18.06
N HIS A 39 0.71 7.98 16.89
CA HIS A 39 -0.62 8.46 16.58
C HIS A 39 -1.52 7.26 16.28
N SER A 40 -2.71 7.25 16.86
CA SER A 40 -3.75 6.26 16.57
C SER A 40 -4.86 6.97 15.82
N TYR A 41 -5.20 6.47 14.65
CA TYR A 41 -6.32 6.97 13.88
C TYR A 41 -7.63 6.52 14.51
N GLY A 42 -8.64 7.40 14.51
CA GLY A 42 -9.96 7.05 15.03
C GLY A 42 -10.77 6.17 14.07
N ARG A 43 -10.50 6.25 12.75
CA ARG A 43 -11.16 5.53 11.65
C ARG A 43 -10.20 5.42 10.46
N GLU A 44 -10.41 4.42 9.60
CA GLU A 44 -9.62 4.17 8.37
C GLU A 44 -9.58 5.40 7.44
N GLU A 45 -10.67 6.17 7.36
CA GLU A 45 -10.74 7.44 6.62
C GLU A 45 -9.62 8.42 7.03
N GLY A 46 -9.20 8.40 8.30
CA GLY A 46 -8.10 9.21 8.79
C GLY A 46 -6.74 8.77 8.23
N LEU A 47 -6.50 7.46 8.19
CA LEU A 47 -5.30 6.87 7.60
C LEU A 47 -5.26 7.13 6.09
N GLN A 48 -6.36 6.83 5.39
CA GLN A 48 -6.51 7.10 3.96
C GLN A 48 -6.18 8.55 3.62
N LYS A 49 -6.75 9.49 4.37
CA LYS A 49 -6.52 10.92 4.16
C LYS A 49 -5.04 11.28 4.30
N GLU A 50 -4.34 10.68 5.27
CA GLU A 50 -2.93 10.96 5.51
C GLU A 50 -2.03 10.39 4.42
N VAL A 51 -2.22 9.12 4.06
CA VAL A 51 -1.51 8.48 2.96
C VAL A 51 -1.74 9.24 1.65
N THR A 52 -2.96 9.71 1.42
CA THR A 52 -3.33 10.48 0.21
C THR A 52 -2.55 11.80 0.08
N LYS A 53 -2.15 12.44 1.19
CA LYS A 53 -1.32 13.66 1.15
C LYS A 53 0.11 13.36 0.69
N HIS A 54 0.60 12.15 0.96
CA HIS A 54 1.95 11.69 0.67
C HIS A 54 1.97 10.59 -0.40
N TYR A 55 1.00 10.64 -1.32
CA TYR A 55 0.72 9.52 -2.22
C TYR A 55 1.90 9.21 -3.15
N GLU A 56 2.58 10.23 -3.65
CA GLU A 56 3.74 10.06 -4.54
C GLU A 56 4.95 9.50 -3.79
N GLU A 57 5.14 9.87 -2.52
CA GLU A 57 6.22 9.33 -1.69
C GLU A 57 5.93 7.89 -1.25
N VAL A 58 4.66 7.58 -0.96
CA VAL A 58 4.23 6.27 -0.49
C VAL A 58 4.20 5.25 -1.63
N LEU A 59 3.56 5.57 -2.75
CA LEU A 59 3.38 4.63 -3.86
C LEU A 59 4.33 4.88 -5.03
N GLY A 60 4.98 6.04 -5.13
CA GLY A 60 5.84 6.38 -6.25
C GLY A 60 5.16 7.30 -7.27
N LYS A 61 5.98 8.10 -7.95
CA LYS A 61 5.56 9.12 -8.93
C LYS A 61 4.85 8.59 -10.18
N ASP A 62 5.12 7.33 -10.53
CA ASP A 62 4.59 6.67 -11.73
C ASP A 62 3.28 5.90 -11.42
N VAL A 63 2.75 6.04 -10.19
CA VAL A 63 1.48 5.46 -9.76
C VAL A 63 0.40 6.52 -9.78
N ILE A 64 -0.59 6.35 -10.67
CA ILE A 64 -1.66 7.31 -10.86
C ILE A 64 -2.88 6.91 -10.02
N PRO A 65 -3.29 7.72 -9.02
CA PRO A 65 -4.48 7.43 -8.23
C PRO A 65 -5.75 7.56 -9.07
N VAL A 66 -6.62 6.56 -9.02
CA VAL A 66 -7.91 6.54 -9.71
C VAL A 66 -9.03 6.80 -8.70
N ARG A 67 -9.02 8.02 -8.14
CA ARG A 67 -9.85 8.37 -6.99
C ARG A 67 -11.35 8.43 -7.35
N LYS A 68 -12.12 7.51 -6.76
CA LYS A 68 -13.55 7.58 -6.36
C LYS A 68 -14.07 6.15 -6.12
N PRO A 69 -15.01 5.95 -5.18
CA PRO A 69 -15.57 4.63 -4.92
C PRO A 69 -16.20 4.06 -6.19
N VAL A 70 -15.58 3.00 -6.72
CA VAL A 70 -16.13 2.22 -7.82
C VAL A 70 -16.87 1.05 -7.21
N SER A 71 -18.20 1.08 -7.29
CA SER A 71 -18.99 -0.06 -6.84
C SER A 71 -18.83 -1.21 -7.80
N ILE A 72 -18.13 -2.26 -7.35
CA ILE A 72 -17.99 -3.49 -8.08
C ILE A 72 -19.16 -4.39 -7.68
N SER A 73 -20.00 -4.73 -8.65
CA SER A 73 -21.16 -5.59 -8.40
C SER A 73 -20.70 -7.01 -8.10
N LEU A 74 -21.34 -7.71 -7.18
CA LEU A 74 -21.10 -9.13 -6.91
C LEU A 74 -22.27 -9.92 -7.52
N PRO A 75 -22.12 -10.52 -8.73
CA PRO A 75 -23.24 -11.13 -9.44
C PRO A 75 -23.85 -12.30 -8.66
N ASP A 76 -23.00 -13.10 -8.00
CA ASP A 76 -23.42 -14.35 -7.34
C ASP A 76 -23.87 -14.15 -5.88
N LEU A 77 -23.53 -13.04 -5.25
CA LEU A 77 -23.82 -12.77 -3.82
C LEU A 77 -24.91 -11.71 -3.60
N ARG A 78 -25.53 -11.19 -4.67
CA ARG A 78 -26.48 -10.06 -4.61
C ARG A 78 -25.98 -8.92 -3.70
N GLY A 79 -24.76 -8.46 -3.97
CA GLY A 79 -24.09 -7.43 -3.18
C GLY A 79 -23.26 -6.47 -4.02
N LYS A 80 -22.71 -5.45 -3.37
CA LYS A 80 -21.69 -4.56 -3.92
C LYS A 80 -20.51 -4.55 -2.97
N THR A 81 -19.30 -4.58 -3.51
CA THR A 81 -18.09 -4.28 -2.77
C THR A 81 -17.45 -3.05 -3.39
N ILE A 82 -16.86 -2.19 -2.59
CA ILE A 82 -16.21 -0.97 -3.03
C ILE A 82 -14.84 -0.97 -2.38
N PRO A 83 -13.76 -1.01 -3.17
CA PRO A 83 -12.45 -0.71 -2.62
C PRO A 83 -12.37 0.72 -2.12
N ASP A 84 -11.48 0.98 -1.17
CA ASP A 84 -11.24 2.34 -0.71
C ASP A 84 -10.62 3.20 -1.82
N ASP A 85 -9.66 2.63 -2.56
CA ASP A 85 -9.08 3.29 -3.73
C ASP A 85 -8.62 2.32 -4.83
N PHE A 86 -8.38 2.89 -6.01
CA PHE A 86 -7.69 2.23 -7.11
C PHE A 86 -6.46 3.04 -7.51
N ALA A 87 -5.42 2.37 -8.00
CA ALA A 87 -4.28 3.03 -8.61
C ALA A 87 -3.86 2.32 -9.89
N LEU A 88 -3.50 3.10 -10.91
CA LEU A 88 -2.85 2.57 -12.09
C LEU A 88 -1.35 2.75 -11.93
N ASP A 89 -0.65 1.65 -11.69
CA ASP A 89 0.80 1.62 -11.60
C ASP A 89 1.41 1.51 -12.99
N LEU A 90 2.19 2.52 -13.36
CA LEU A 90 2.93 2.62 -14.62
C LEU A 90 4.44 2.58 -14.40
N THR A 91 4.91 2.15 -13.23
CA THR A 91 6.34 2.04 -12.91
C THR A 91 7.08 1.16 -13.92
N ASN A 92 6.40 0.14 -14.47
CA ASN A 92 6.79 -0.57 -15.69
C ASN A 92 5.72 -0.35 -16.78
N GLU A 93 6.04 0.48 -17.76
CA GLU A 93 5.10 0.84 -18.84
C GLU A 93 4.71 -0.35 -19.73
N GLU A 94 5.54 -1.39 -19.83
CA GLU A 94 5.24 -2.60 -20.62
C GLU A 94 4.32 -3.58 -19.89
N LYS A 95 4.28 -3.49 -18.55
CA LYS A 95 3.46 -4.33 -17.68
C LYS A 95 2.71 -3.47 -16.66
N PRO A 96 1.78 -2.60 -17.12
CA PRO A 96 1.04 -1.73 -16.23
C PRO A 96 0.15 -2.55 -15.29
N LYS A 97 0.00 -2.14 -14.04
CA LYS A 97 -0.78 -2.89 -13.05
C LYS A 97 -1.91 -2.04 -12.50
N LEU A 98 -3.04 -2.69 -12.22
CA LEU A 98 -4.10 -2.07 -11.45
C LEU A 98 -3.97 -2.53 -10.00
N LEU A 99 -3.77 -1.56 -9.10
CA LEU A 99 -3.76 -1.77 -7.66
C LEU A 99 -5.17 -1.49 -7.12
N LEU A 100 -5.65 -2.40 -6.29
CA LEU A 100 -6.80 -2.22 -5.42
C LEU A 100 -6.27 -1.93 -4.01
N ILE A 101 -6.62 -0.79 -3.44
CA ILE A 101 -6.07 -0.33 -2.17
C ILE A 101 -7.15 -0.36 -1.09
N GLU A 102 -6.85 -1.01 0.04
CA GLU A 102 -7.64 -0.98 1.27
C GLU A 102 -6.83 -0.33 2.39
N TYR A 103 -7.49 0.49 3.21
CA TYR A 103 -6.88 1.09 4.40
C TYR A 103 -7.46 0.43 5.64
N GLU A 104 -6.59 -0.11 6.49
CA GLU A 104 -7.01 -0.84 7.69
C GLU A 104 -6.35 -0.22 8.91
N LEU A 105 -7.03 -0.27 10.06
CA LEU A 105 -6.44 0.07 11.35
C LEU A 105 -6.16 -1.22 12.11
N SER A 106 -5.01 -1.34 12.77
CA SER A 106 -4.60 -2.52 13.53
C SER A 106 -5.46 -2.87 14.74
N ILE A 107 -6.56 -2.16 14.94
CA ILE A 107 -7.53 -2.44 16.02
C ILE A 107 -8.19 -3.81 15.80
N HIS A 108 -8.62 -4.45 16.89
CA HIS A 108 -9.21 -5.80 16.84
C HIS A 108 -10.25 -5.93 15.71
N GLU A 109 -10.14 -7.02 14.92
CA GLU A 109 -10.96 -7.43 13.74
C GLU A 109 -10.31 -7.29 12.35
N VAL A 110 -9.09 -6.73 12.24
CA VAL A 110 -8.31 -6.66 10.97
C VAL A 110 -8.28 -7.99 10.19
N TYR A 111 -8.03 -9.09 10.91
CA TYR A 111 -7.93 -10.42 10.32
C TYR A 111 -9.20 -10.79 9.55
N SER A 112 -10.37 -10.59 10.15
CA SER A 112 -11.66 -10.92 9.56
C SER A 112 -12.05 -9.95 8.46
N HIS A 113 -11.70 -8.67 8.59
CA HIS A 113 -11.99 -7.65 7.58
C HIS A 113 -11.19 -7.91 6.31
N ILE A 114 -9.86 -7.88 6.40
CA ILE A 114 -8.94 -8.11 5.29
C ILE A 114 -9.30 -9.39 4.52
N SER A 115 -9.45 -10.52 5.22
CA SER A 115 -9.74 -11.79 4.54
C SER A 115 -11.09 -11.81 3.84
N THR A 116 -12.11 -11.15 4.41
CA THR A 116 -13.45 -11.06 3.78
C THR A 116 -13.46 -10.10 2.60
N GLN A 117 -12.82 -8.93 2.72
CA GLN A 117 -12.70 -7.94 1.64
C GLN A 117 -11.94 -8.52 0.44
N ILE A 118 -10.78 -9.13 0.67
CA ILE A 118 -9.95 -9.71 -0.40
C ILE A 118 -10.74 -10.78 -1.18
N LEU A 119 -11.43 -11.68 -0.48
CA LEU A 119 -12.25 -12.70 -1.13
C LEU A 119 -13.35 -12.08 -2.00
N LYS A 120 -14.06 -11.08 -1.46
CA LYS A 120 -15.08 -10.34 -2.23
C LYS A 120 -14.47 -9.66 -3.45
N PHE A 121 -13.29 -9.04 -3.33
CA PHE A 121 -12.65 -8.38 -4.47
C PHE A 121 -12.20 -9.37 -5.53
N LYS A 122 -11.58 -10.49 -5.16
CA LYS A 122 -11.18 -11.53 -6.12
C LYS A 122 -12.38 -12.06 -6.92
N ASP A 123 -13.49 -12.32 -6.24
CA ASP A 123 -14.74 -12.74 -6.91
C ASP A 123 -15.34 -11.62 -7.77
N ALA A 124 -15.37 -10.38 -7.28
CA ALA A 124 -15.90 -9.24 -8.00
C ALA A 124 -15.10 -8.94 -9.27
N ILE A 125 -13.77 -8.96 -9.17
CA ILE A 125 -12.85 -8.73 -10.29
C ILE A 125 -13.06 -9.78 -11.36
N ARG A 126 -13.06 -11.08 -11.00
CA ARG A 126 -13.23 -12.19 -11.97
C ARG A 126 -14.48 -12.01 -12.83
N ASN A 127 -15.56 -11.52 -12.22
CA ASN A 127 -16.87 -11.46 -12.87
C ASN A 127 -17.21 -10.09 -13.48
N ASN A 128 -16.46 -9.01 -13.19
CA ASN A 128 -16.85 -7.64 -13.56
C ASN A 128 -15.72 -6.80 -14.17
N ARG A 129 -14.65 -7.41 -14.70
CA ARG A 129 -13.53 -6.67 -15.34
C ARG A 129 -13.99 -5.59 -16.32
N GLN A 130 -14.97 -5.88 -17.17
CA GLN A 130 -15.52 -4.90 -18.11
C GLN A 130 -16.14 -3.69 -17.41
N ASN A 131 -16.91 -3.92 -16.34
CA ASN A 131 -17.54 -2.83 -15.60
C ASN A 131 -16.50 -1.96 -14.86
N ILE A 132 -15.46 -2.60 -14.31
CA ILE A 132 -14.32 -1.92 -13.69
C ILE A 132 -13.63 -1.04 -14.74
N PHE A 133 -13.28 -1.60 -15.90
CA PHE A 133 -12.66 -0.85 -17.00
C PHE A 133 -13.52 0.34 -17.45
N GLU A 134 -14.80 0.14 -17.73
CA GLU A 134 -15.70 1.21 -18.16
C GLU A 134 -15.85 2.33 -17.13
N THR A 135 -15.81 1.99 -15.84
CA THR A 135 -15.90 2.97 -14.76
C THR A 135 -14.60 3.76 -14.59
N LEU A 136 -13.46 3.08 -14.64
CA LEU A 136 -12.14 3.68 -14.45
C LEU A 136 -11.67 4.45 -15.69
N ARG A 137 -11.94 3.95 -16.90
CA ARG A 137 -11.51 4.61 -18.16
C ARG A 137 -12.04 6.04 -18.29
N GLY A 138 -13.25 6.30 -17.76
CA GLY A 138 -13.87 7.62 -17.78
C GLY A 138 -13.16 8.68 -16.93
N LYS A 139 -12.14 8.28 -16.15
CA LYS A 139 -11.29 9.18 -15.37
C LYS A 139 -10.10 9.70 -16.17
N PHE A 140 -9.69 8.98 -17.20
CA PHE A 140 -8.55 9.31 -18.04
C PHE A 140 -9.03 9.99 -19.32
N LYS A 141 -8.38 11.08 -19.71
CA LYS A 141 -8.74 11.84 -20.92
C LYS A 141 -7.93 11.42 -22.13
N ASP A 142 -6.71 10.96 -21.91
CA ASP A 142 -5.78 10.53 -22.94
C ASP A 142 -5.97 9.04 -23.26
N SER A 143 -5.82 8.71 -24.55
CA SER A 143 -6.01 7.35 -25.04
C SER A 143 -4.90 6.40 -24.61
N ASP A 144 -3.69 6.91 -24.35
CA ASP A 144 -2.54 6.09 -23.94
C ASP A 144 -2.78 5.47 -22.56
N THR A 145 -3.16 6.28 -21.58
CA THR A 145 -3.48 5.81 -20.23
C THR A 145 -4.71 4.90 -20.22
N GLN A 146 -5.71 5.17 -21.08
CA GLN A 146 -6.84 4.26 -21.26
C GLN A 146 -6.44 2.90 -21.82
N LEU A 147 -5.45 2.86 -22.73
CA LEU A 147 -4.90 1.61 -23.26
C LEU A 147 -4.08 0.86 -22.20
N LYS A 148 -3.23 1.57 -21.44
CA LYS A 148 -2.48 1.01 -20.30
C LYS A 148 -3.43 0.45 -19.23
N LEU A 149 -4.53 1.13 -18.95
CA LEU A 149 -5.57 0.64 -18.05
C LEU A 149 -6.26 -0.63 -18.59
N TYR A 150 -6.50 -0.70 -19.90
CA TYR A 150 -7.04 -1.91 -20.53
C TYR A 150 -6.08 -3.08 -20.33
N ASP A 151 -4.80 -2.88 -20.61
CA ASP A 151 -3.77 -3.90 -20.41
C ASP A 151 -3.67 -4.32 -18.94
N ALA A 152 -3.67 -3.37 -18.02
CA ALA A 152 -3.66 -3.64 -16.58
C ALA A 152 -4.84 -4.49 -16.09
N ILE A 153 -6.02 -4.33 -16.68
CA ILE A 153 -7.24 -5.06 -16.26
C ILE A 153 -7.38 -6.43 -16.93
N PHE A 154 -7.06 -6.51 -18.23
CA PHE A 154 -7.36 -7.69 -19.04
C PHE A 154 -6.15 -8.58 -19.26
N ASN A 155 -4.95 -8.01 -19.30
CA ASN A 155 -3.72 -8.71 -19.67
C ASN A 155 -2.76 -8.92 -18.48
N GLN A 156 -2.99 -8.23 -17.36
CA GLN A 156 -2.18 -8.35 -16.14
C GLN A 156 -3.02 -8.84 -14.94
N PRO A 157 -2.39 -9.42 -13.90
CA PRO A 157 -3.04 -9.64 -12.63
C PRO A 157 -3.38 -8.30 -11.96
N ILE A 158 -4.55 -8.22 -11.33
CA ILE A 158 -4.93 -7.08 -10.50
C ILE A 158 -4.40 -7.37 -9.10
N GLU A 159 -3.57 -6.48 -8.56
CA GLU A 159 -2.94 -6.62 -7.25
C GLU A 159 -3.81 -5.97 -6.19
N THR A 160 -3.74 -6.49 -4.97
CA THR A 160 -4.39 -5.89 -3.79
C THR A 160 -3.31 -5.46 -2.82
N LEU A 161 -3.33 -4.19 -2.46
CA LEU A 161 -2.44 -3.56 -1.49
C LEU A 161 -3.25 -3.15 -0.26
N VAL A 162 -2.87 -3.67 0.90
CA VAL A 162 -3.43 -3.25 2.19
C VAL A 162 -2.44 -2.30 2.85
N ILE A 163 -2.89 -1.09 3.16
CA ILE A 163 -2.11 -0.10 3.92
C ILE A 163 -2.65 -0.07 5.34
N ILE A 164 -1.80 -0.37 6.32
CA ILE A 164 -2.17 -0.52 7.72
C ILE A 164 -1.32 0.37 8.64
N ASP A 165 -1.90 0.92 9.71
CA ASP A 165 -1.19 1.81 10.63
C ASP A 165 -0.20 1.10 11.59
N ASN A 166 -0.32 -0.22 11.69
CA ASN A 166 0.57 -1.09 12.44
C ASN A 166 0.41 -2.56 11.99
N VAL A 167 1.50 -3.23 11.64
CA VAL A 167 1.45 -4.66 11.34
C VAL A 167 1.56 -5.46 12.64
N GLU A 168 0.50 -6.20 13.00
CA GLU A 168 0.49 -7.13 14.14
C GLU A 168 0.81 -8.58 13.74
N GLU A 169 1.20 -9.39 14.73
CA GLU A 169 1.59 -10.80 14.56
C GLU A 169 0.43 -11.64 14.00
N GLY A 170 0.43 -11.87 12.68
CA GLY A 170 -0.52 -12.72 11.96
C GLY A 170 -1.25 -12.00 10.82
N VAL A 171 -1.24 -10.67 10.77
CA VAL A 171 -1.71 -9.92 9.58
C VAL A 171 -0.83 -10.27 8.38
N GLU A 172 0.49 -10.38 8.59
CA GLU A 172 1.41 -10.84 7.56
C GLU A 172 1.11 -12.26 7.04
N GLU A 173 0.70 -13.17 7.93
CA GLU A 173 0.39 -14.55 7.53
C GLU A 173 -0.84 -14.59 6.64
N ILE A 174 -1.86 -13.79 6.96
CA ILE A 174 -3.04 -13.61 6.09
C ILE A 174 -2.62 -12.98 4.77
N ALA A 175 -1.81 -11.93 4.79
CA ALA A 175 -1.38 -11.25 3.57
C ALA A 175 -0.71 -12.24 2.62
N LYS A 176 0.24 -13.03 3.14
CA LYS A 176 0.92 -14.12 2.41
C LYS A 176 -0.04 -15.21 1.93
N ARG A 177 -0.99 -15.63 2.77
CA ARG A 177 -1.97 -16.68 2.43
C ARG A 177 -2.91 -16.27 1.31
N PHE A 178 -3.31 -15.01 1.29
CA PHE A 178 -4.23 -14.46 0.30
C PHE A 178 -3.53 -13.79 -0.87
N ASP A 179 -2.19 -13.84 -0.94
CA ASP A 179 -1.41 -13.24 -2.01
C ASP A 179 -1.77 -11.76 -2.19
N VAL A 180 -1.65 -11.00 -1.10
CA VAL A 180 -1.84 -9.56 -1.07
C VAL A 180 -0.60 -8.87 -0.51
N GLU A 181 -0.35 -7.69 -1.04
CA GLU A 181 0.74 -6.83 -0.60
C GLU A 181 0.30 -6.09 0.65
N LEU A 182 1.21 -5.96 1.62
CA LEU A 182 0.97 -5.30 2.89
C LEU A 182 2.00 -4.21 3.09
N MET A 183 1.54 -3.01 3.39
CA MET A 183 2.38 -1.86 3.68
C MET A 183 2.02 -1.29 5.05
N GLU A 184 3.00 -1.11 5.91
CA GLU A 184 2.82 -0.34 7.14
C GLU A 184 3.01 1.16 6.86
N PHE A 185 2.07 1.98 7.32
CA PHE A 185 2.17 3.43 7.36
C PHE A 185 1.95 3.92 8.79
N SER A 186 3.02 4.07 9.55
CA SER A 186 2.95 4.48 10.96
C SER A 186 3.14 5.98 11.11
N SER A 187 2.31 6.61 11.95
CA SER A 187 2.37 8.05 12.22
C SER A 187 2.73 8.34 13.68
N TYR A 188 3.53 9.38 13.89
CA TYR A 188 3.95 9.83 15.22
C TYR A 188 3.79 11.33 15.35
N VAL A 189 3.43 11.79 16.53
CA VAL A 189 3.11 13.20 16.84
C VAL A 189 3.89 13.67 18.06
N GLU A 190 4.23 14.97 18.12
CA GLU A 190 4.84 15.55 19.32
C GLU A 190 3.83 15.70 20.49
N ASP A 191 2.56 15.98 20.17
CA ASP A 191 1.50 16.24 21.15
C ASP A 191 0.27 15.38 20.84
N LYS A 192 0.13 14.28 21.57
CA LYS A 192 -0.92 13.28 21.34
C LYS A 192 -2.34 13.85 21.49
N GLU A 193 -2.54 14.85 22.34
CA GLU A 193 -3.85 15.51 22.52
C GLU A 193 -4.25 16.30 21.27
N LYS A 194 -3.27 16.82 20.52
CA LYS A 194 -3.49 17.54 19.26
C LYS A 194 -3.48 16.62 18.04
N GLY A 195 -2.92 15.42 18.16
CA GLY A 195 -2.83 14.48 17.04
C GLY A 195 -2.11 15.09 15.84
N LEU A 196 -2.68 14.91 14.64
CA LEU A 196 -2.12 15.41 13.39
C LEU A 196 -2.17 16.95 13.25
N ASP A 197 -2.84 17.67 14.14
CA ASP A 197 -2.74 19.14 14.24
C ASP A 197 -1.44 19.59 14.92
N SER A 198 -0.63 18.65 15.44
CA SER A 198 0.74 18.87 15.88
C SER A 198 1.76 18.43 14.82
N PRO A 199 3.03 18.88 14.91
CA PRO A 199 4.09 18.34 14.06
C PRO A 199 4.12 16.81 14.13
N HIS A 200 4.12 16.19 12.96
CA HIS A 200 4.04 14.76 12.83
C HIS A 200 5.15 14.22 11.92
N VAL A 201 5.42 12.93 12.11
CA VAL A 201 6.38 12.15 11.37
C VAL A 201 5.68 10.89 10.87
N HIS A 202 5.86 10.58 9.59
CA HIS A 202 5.42 9.32 9.00
C HIS A 202 6.60 8.39 8.76
N PHE A 203 6.40 7.11 9.04
CA PHE A 203 7.33 6.03 8.77
C PHE A 203 6.64 5.00 7.88
N PHE A 204 7.27 4.71 6.75
CA PHE A 204 6.85 3.68 5.81
C PHE A 204 8.04 3.27 4.93
N GLU A 205 7.95 2.08 4.36
CA GLU A 205 8.79 1.65 3.24
C GLU A 205 8.03 1.97 1.94
N PRO A 206 8.59 2.72 0.99
CA PRO A 206 7.91 3.02 -0.27
C PRO A 206 7.54 1.76 -1.02
N TYR A 207 6.36 1.75 -1.65
CA TYR A 207 5.88 0.57 -2.37
C TYR A 207 6.78 0.22 -3.56
N TYR A 208 7.30 1.26 -4.22
CA TYR A 208 8.26 1.16 -5.31
C TYR A 208 9.49 2.00 -4.97
N GLU A 209 10.59 1.35 -4.61
CA GLU A 209 11.89 2.02 -4.60
C GLU A 209 12.41 2.19 -6.03
N GLU A 210 13.01 3.34 -6.34
CA GLU A 210 13.70 3.55 -7.62
C GLU A 210 14.85 2.54 -7.85
N GLU A 211 15.41 1.94 -6.79
CA GLU A 211 16.48 0.93 -6.85
C GLU A 211 15.99 -0.53 -7.04
N ILE A 212 14.69 -0.82 -6.86
CA ILE A 212 14.13 -2.18 -7.03
C ILE A 212 13.77 -2.50 -8.50
N LYS A 213 13.87 -1.52 -9.41
CA LYS A 213 13.64 -1.70 -10.86
C LYS A 213 14.45 -2.87 -11.45
N GLU A 214 15.66 -3.12 -10.97
CA GLU A 214 16.50 -4.21 -11.51
C GLU A 214 16.15 -5.60 -10.97
N LYS A 215 15.63 -5.74 -9.74
CA LYS A 215 15.41 -7.06 -9.11
C LYS A 215 14.07 -7.71 -9.45
N ARG A 216 13.05 -6.92 -9.81
CA ARG A 216 11.72 -7.45 -10.17
C ARG A 216 11.60 -7.88 -11.63
N GLU A 217 12.56 -7.52 -12.49
CA GLU A 217 12.64 -7.99 -13.88
C GLU A 217 13.32 -9.38 -14.04
N GLU A 218 13.95 -9.90 -12.98
CA GLU A 218 14.62 -11.22 -12.97
C GLU A 218 13.75 -12.39 -12.44
N ARG A 219 12.48 -12.15 -12.09
CA ARG A 219 11.52 -13.19 -11.66
C ARG A 219 10.40 -13.38 -12.66
#